data_AF-A0A3P9D309-F1
#
_entry.id   AF-A0A3P9D309-F1
#
_cell.length_a   1.000
_cell.length_b   1.000
_cell.length_c   1.000
_cell.angle_alpha   90.00
_cell.angle_beta   90.00
_cell.angle_gamma   90.00
#
_symmetry.space_group_name_H-M   'P 1'
#
loop_
_entity.id
_entity.type
_entity.pdbx_description
1 polymer ?
#
loop_
_entity_poly.entity_id
_entity_poly.type
_entity_poly.pdbx_seq_one_letter_code
_entity_poly.pdbx_strand_id
1 'polypeptide(L)'
;MSGMRTMLTSAIMVGALGVGYGMWSVISPGEERRREMIKNLPESNPLRMEETRQRNALVMQALKDAAETSENLARGLGPSK
;
A
#
# COMPACT_ATOMS: atom_id res chain seq x y z
N MET A 1 -37.20 27.63 11.91
CA MET A 1 -36.99 26.17 12.04
C MET A 1 -35.51 25.80 11.80
N SER A 2 -34.56 26.35 12.57
CA SER A 2 -33.12 26.21 12.24
C SER A 2 -32.27 25.75 13.44
N GLY A 3 -32.23 26.50 14.53
CA GLY A 3 -31.30 26.21 15.65
C GLY A 3 -31.47 24.84 16.33
N MET A 4 -32.71 24.44 16.65
CA MET A 4 -32.96 23.15 17.33
C MET A 4 -32.57 21.93 16.47
N ARG A 5 -32.84 22.01 15.17
CA ARG A 5 -32.46 20.95 14.23
C ARG A 5 -30.95 20.86 14.09
N THR A 6 -30.27 22.00 14.02
CA THR A 6 -28.80 22.08 13.95
C THR A 6 -28.13 21.53 15.20
N MET A 7 -28.66 21.82 16.39
CA MET A 7 -28.14 21.25 17.64
C MET A 7 -28.32 19.74 17.72
N LEU A 8 -29.48 19.24 17.28
CA LEU A 8 -29.74 17.81 17.26
C LEU A 8 -28.82 17.08 16.27
N THR A 9 -28.65 17.63 15.07
CA THR A 9 -27.76 17.02 14.06
C THR A 9 -26.29 17.09 14.46
N SER A 10 -25.85 18.17 15.10
CA SER A 10 -24.47 18.27 15.60
C SER A 10 -24.20 17.26 16.73
N ALA A 11 -25.16 17.07 17.65
CA ALA A 11 -25.02 16.09 18.72
C ALA A 11 -24.92 14.65 18.18
N ILE A 12 -25.75 14.32 17.18
CA ILE A 12 -25.70 13.02 16.49
C ILE A 12 -24.35 12.83 15.79
N MET A 13 -23.84 13.86 15.12
CA MET A 13 -22.55 13.79 14.43
C MET A 13 -21.39 13.55 15.41
N VAL A 14 -21.35 14.26 16.54
CA VAL A 14 -20.33 14.05 17.59
C VAL A 14 -20.44 12.63 18.17
N GLY A 15 -21.66 12.15 18.41
CA GLY A 15 -21.90 10.77 18.86
C GLY A 15 -21.36 9.73 17.87
N ALA A 16 -21.65 9.91 16.58
CA ALA A 16 -21.16 9.00 15.53
C ALA A 16 -19.63 9.00 15.43
N LEU A 17 -18.99 10.17 15.54
CA LEU A 17 -17.53 10.28 15.54
C LEU A 17 -16.91 9.61 16.77
N GLY A 18 -17.53 9.77 17.95
CA GLY A 18 -17.08 9.12 19.18
C GLY A 18 -17.16 7.60 19.11
N VAL A 19 -18.26 7.05 18.58
CA VAL A 19 -18.43 5.61 18.36
C VAL A 19 -17.42 5.09 17.34
N GLY A 20 -17.25 5.80 16.21
CA GLY A 20 -16.26 5.44 15.20
C GLY A 20 -14.84 5.42 15.74
N TYR A 21 -14.46 6.43 16.52
CA TYR A 21 -13.15 6.50 17.17
C TYR A 21 -12.94 5.38 18.20
N GLY A 22 -13.95 5.10 19.04
CA GLY A 22 -13.89 4.01 20.00
C GLY A 22 -13.79 2.62 19.35
N MET A 23 -14.49 2.41 18.24
CA MET A 23 -14.40 1.17 17.47
C MET A 23 -13.02 1.03 16.79
N TRP A 24 -12.48 2.13 16.26
CA TRP A 24 -11.14 2.16 15.69
C TRP A 24 -10.06 1.87 16.73
N SER A 25 -10.15 2.43 17.94
CA SER A 25 -9.13 2.21 18.98
C SER A 25 -9.05 0.76 19.46
N VAL A 26 -10.17 0.03 19.45
CA VAL A 26 -10.23 -1.40 19.80
C VAL A 26 -9.62 -2.28 18.68
N ILE A 27 -9.85 -1.92 17.41
CA ILE A 27 -9.40 -2.71 16.26
C ILE A 27 -7.96 -2.37 15.87
N SER A 28 -7.55 -1.11 16.03
CA SER A 28 -6.22 -0.65 15.62
C SER A 28 -5.16 -1.40 16.43
N PRO A 29 -4.22 -2.09 15.77
CA PRO A 29 -3.15 -2.77 16.48
C PRO A 29 -2.35 -1.72 17.26
N GLY A 30 -2.29 -1.90 18.59
CA GLY A 30 -1.54 -1.00 19.47
C GLY A 30 -0.11 -0.80 19.00
N GLU A 31 0.55 0.27 19.45
CA GLU A 31 1.88 0.67 18.98
C GLU A 31 2.91 -0.47 19.06
N GLU A 32 2.81 -1.34 20.07
CA GLU A 32 3.66 -2.53 20.23
C GLU A 32 3.46 -3.53 19.08
N ARG A 33 2.20 -3.89 18.78
CA ARG A 33 1.86 -4.80 17.67
C ARG A 33 2.22 -4.19 16.31
N ARG A 34 2.11 -2.87 16.16
CA ARG A 34 2.60 -2.15 14.97
C ARG A 34 4.12 -2.24 14.83
N ARG A 35 4.88 -2.08 15.92
CA ARG A 35 6.34 -2.23 15.94
C ARG A 35 6.75 -3.67 15.63
N GLU A 36 6.03 -4.66 16.13
CA GLU A 36 6.26 -6.08 15.81
C GLU A 36 5.96 -6.39 14.34
N MET A 37 4.88 -5.85 13.77
CA MET A 37 4.61 -6.00 12.34
C MET A 37 5.74 -5.41 11.51
N ILE A 38 6.26 -4.22 11.88
CA ILE A 38 7.38 -3.57 11.18
C ILE A 38 8.65 -4.44 11.21
N LYS A 39 8.93 -5.10 12.33
CA LYS A 39 10.07 -6.03 12.45
C LYS A 39 9.93 -7.27 11.56
N ASN A 40 8.70 -7.68 11.26
CA ASN A 40 8.41 -8.84 10.41
C ASN A 40 8.29 -8.50 8.92
N LEU A 41 8.50 -7.25 8.50
CA LEU A 41 8.54 -6.94 7.08
C LEU A 41 9.74 -7.63 6.40
N PRO A 42 9.56 -8.10 5.16
CA PRO A 42 10.68 -8.68 4.40
C PRO A 42 11.84 -7.68 4.20
N GLU A 43 11.55 -6.37 4.24
CA GLU A 43 12.52 -5.28 4.12
C GLU A 43 13.35 -5.04 5.39
N SER A 44 12.92 -5.53 6.56
CA SER A 44 13.68 -5.37 7.82
C SER A 44 14.85 -6.35 7.93
N ASN A 45 14.87 -7.39 7.09
CA ASN A 45 15.91 -8.41 7.09
C ASN A 45 16.93 -8.13 5.97
N PRO A 46 18.17 -7.72 6.30
CA PRO A 46 19.19 -7.37 5.31
C PRO A 46 19.55 -8.55 4.39
N LEU A 47 19.44 -9.80 4.87
CA LEU A 47 19.73 -10.99 4.06
C LEU A 47 18.66 -11.20 2.97
N ARG A 48 17.37 -10.98 3.29
CA ARG A 48 16.29 -11.11 2.30
C ARG A 48 16.29 -9.98 1.27
N MET A 49 16.76 -8.80 1.68
CA MET A 49 16.98 -7.67 0.78
C MET A 49 18.04 -8.00 -0.28
N GLU A 50 19.15 -8.63 0.10
CA GLU A 50 20.19 -9.06 -0.84
C GLU A 50 19.70 -10.14 -1.80
N GLU A 51 19.01 -11.17 -1.30
CA GLU A 51 18.38 -12.20 -2.13
C GLU A 51 17.38 -11.61 -3.14
N THR A 52 16.54 -10.69 -2.68
CA THR A 52 15.56 -9.99 -3.54
C THR A 52 16.25 -9.12 -4.57
N ARG A 53 17.35 -8.45 -4.21
CA ARG A 53 18.14 -7.63 -5.13
C ARG A 53 18.81 -8.46 -6.21
N GLN A 54 19.38 -9.60 -5.86
CA GLN A 54 19.97 -10.54 -6.82
C GLN A 54 18.90 -11.12 -7.75
N ARG A 55 17.78 -11.56 -7.20
CA ARG A 55 16.64 -12.05 -8.00
C ARG A 55 16.13 -10.99 -8.96
N ASN A 56 15.94 -9.76 -8.49
CA ASN A 56 15.48 -8.66 -9.35
C ASN A 56 16.50 -8.32 -10.43
N ALA A 57 17.82 -8.37 -10.13
CA ALA A 57 18.85 -8.16 -11.14
C ALA A 57 18.77 -9.21 -12.25
N LEU A 58 18.61 -10.49 -11.90
CA LEU A 58 18.46 -11.58 -12.87
C LEU A 58 17.20 -11.44 -13.73
N VAL A 59 16.06 -11.09 -13.12
CA VAL A 59 14.82 -10.85 -13.85
C VAL A 59 14.96 -9.65 -14.79
N MET A 60 15.56 -8.55 -14.33
CA MET A 60 15.79 -7.36 -15.15
C MET A 60 16.75 -7.64 -16.31
N GLN A 61 17.77 -8.47 -16.10
CA GLN A 61 18.66 -8.92 -17.15
C GLN A 61 17.89 -9.74 -18.21
N ALA A 62 17.11 -10.74 -17.78
CA ALA A 62 16.31 -11.54 -18.70
C ALA A 62 15.30 -10.71 -19.50
N LEU A 63 14.67 -9.71 -18.87
CA LEU A 63 13.76 -8.78 -19.54
C LEU A 63 14.50 -7.88 -20.53
N LYS A 64 15.70 -7.40 -20.18
CA LYS A 64 16.53 -6.60 -21.08
C LYS A 64 16.96 -7.42 -22.30
N ASP A 65 17.45 -8.62 -22.09
CA ASP A 65 17.87 -9.53 -23.15
C ASP A 65 16.68 -9.82 -24.09
N ALA A 66 15.50 -10.15 -23.52
CA ALA A 66 14.27 -10.34 -24.28
C ALA A 66 13.85 -9.08 -25.07
N ALA A 67 14.00 -7.90 -24.48
CA ALA A 67 13.67 -6.64 -25.15
C ALA A 67 14.63 -6.28 -26.29
N GLU A 68 15.90 -6.67 -26.19
CA GLU A 68 16.91 -6.45 -27.22
C GLU A 68 16.77 -7.42 -28.41
N THR A 69 16.13 -8.57 -28.23
CA THR A 69 15.88 -9.55 -29.30
C THR A 69 15.02 -9.01 -30.45
N SER A 70 15.16 -9.64 -31.61
CA SER A 70 14.33 -9.37 -32.81
C SER A 70 12.89 -9.87 -32.68
N GLU A 71 12.61 -10.73 -31.70
CA GLU A 71 11.27 -11.29 -31.44
C GLU A 71 10.42 -10.36 -30.55
N ASN A 72 10.97 -9.22 -30.12
CA ASN A 72 10.24 -8.22 -29.36
C ASN A 72 9.09 -7.63 -30.19
N LEU A 73 7.87 -8.04 -29.86
CA LEU A 73 6.61 -7.59 -30.49
C LEU A 73 6.44 -6.06 -30.44
N ALA A 74 6.95 -5.39 -29.40
CA ALA A 74 6.88 -3.93 -29.27
C ALA A 74 7.78 -3.19 -30.28
N ARG A 75 8.81 -3.85 -30.84
CA ARG A 75 9.68 -3.25 -31.87
C ARG A 75 9.02 -3.23 -33.25
N GLY A 76 8.12 -4.17 -33.54
CA GLY A 76 7.36 -4.24 -34.81
C GLY A 76 6.12 -3.34 -34.84
N LEU A 77 5.56 -2.99 -33.68
CA LEU A 77 4.42 -2.08 -33.51
C LEU A 77 4.91 -0.64 -33.26
N GLY A 78 5.76 -0.12 -34.16
CA GLY A 78 6.05 1.31 -34.20
C GLY A 78 4.76 2.13 -34.29
N PRO A 79 4.77 3.42 -33.87
CA PRO A 79 3.55 4.20 -33.70
C PRO A 79 2.73 4.15 -34.99
N SER A 80 1.53 3.56 -34.90
CA SER A 80 0.55 3.61 -35.96
C SER A 80 0.29 5.08 -36.24
N LYS A 81 0.70 5.55 -37.42
CA LYS A 81 0.27 6.84 -37.96
C LYS A 81 -1.24 6.83 -38.18
#